data_AF-A0A1G5U5F5-F1
#
_entry.id   AF-A0A1G5U5F5-F1
#
_cell.length_a   1.000
_cell.length_b   1.000
_cell.length_c   1.000
_cell.angle_alpha   90.00
_cell.angle_beta   90.00
_cell.angle_gamma   90.00
#
_symmetry.space_group_name_H-M   'P 1'
#
loop_
_entity.id
_entity.type
_entity.pdbx_description
1 polymer ?
#
loop_
_entity_poly.entity_id
_entity_poly.type
_entity_poly.pdbx_seq_one_letter_code
_entity_poly.pdbx_strand_id
1 'polypeptide(L)'
;MARIAWWPALLLLAGCGGPQRPPPARLMFGGLPVAGSLADAKRAGFIDCVQSDAVSMRCRKHKVMFEGTGPYEAAVDLAGGDGGGGFGLVTVWHDTDQYAVYAITDVLEKRGWQSCNTATGDHGDQMIYSKKGARVGVFMDLSYWGKRRVRVIPNWNKRERRC
;
A
#
# COMPACT_ATOMS: atom_id res chain seq x y z
N MET A 1 -55.26 8.80 -41.73
CA MET A 1 -54.83 9.90 -40.85
C MET A 1 -54.15 9.30 -39.63
N ALA A 2 -52.86 9.60 -39.47
CA ALA A 2 -51.97 9.05 -38.45
C ALA A 2 -52.18 9.70 -37.07
N ARG A 3 -51.99 8.94 -35.98
CA ARG A 3 -51.66 9.49 -34.66
C ARG A 3 -50.49 8.71 -34.08
N ILE A 4 -49.33 9.34 -34.20
CA ILE A 4 -48.03 8.91 -33.71
C ILE A 4 -48.01 9.09 -32.20
N ALA A 5 -47.75 8.01 -31.47
CA ALA A 5 -47.45 8.06 -30.04
C ALA A 5 -45.97 8.45 -29.88
N TRP A 6 -45.71 9.60 -29.26
CA TRP A 6 -44.36 10.00 -28.84
C TRP A 6 -44.17 9.62 -27.37
N TRP A 7 -43.42 8.56 -27.14
CA TRP A 7 -42.81 8.27 -25.84
C TRP A 7 -41.44 8.93 -25.79
N PRO A 8 -41.15 9.81 -24.81
CA PRO A 8 -39.81 10.32 -24.64
C PRO A 8 -38.95 9.20 -24.06
N ALA A 9 -38.00 8.71 -24.86
CA ALA A 9 -36.96 7.82 -24.39
C ALA A 9 -36.01 8.61 -23.47
N LEU A 10 -36.08 8.37 -22.16
CA LEU A 10 -35.07 8.79 -21.21
C LEU A 10 -33.76 8.03 -21.53
N LEU A 11 -32.84 8.69 -22.22
CA LEU A 11 -31.45 8.26 -22.34
C LEU A 11 -30.77 8.47 -20.99
N LEU A 12 -30.82 7.46 -20.13
CA LEU A 12 -29.95 7.35 -18.97
C LEU A 12 -28.51 7.16 -19.49
N LEU A 13 -27.76 8.26 -19.51
CA LEU A 13 -26.31 8.23 -19.63
C LEU A 13 -25.74 7.47 -18.42
N ALA A 14 -25.57 6.16 -18.58
CA ALA A 14 -24.72 5.37 -17.71
C ALA A 14 -23.28 5.89 -17.90
N GLY A 15 -22.89 6.85 -17.07
CA GLY A 15 -21.49 7.18 -16.84
C GLY A 15 -20.82 6.02 -16.11
N CYS A 16 -20.64 4.90 -16.79
CA CYS A 16 -19.88 3.77 -16.27
C CYS A 16 -18.42 4.21 -16.16
N GLY A 17 -17.92 4.21 -14.93
CA GLY A 17 -16.57 4.59 -14.56
C GLY A 17 -15.54 4.05 -15.54
N GLY A 18 -14.55 4.89 -15.86
CA GLY A 18 -13.44 4.52 -16.72
C GLY A 18 -12.78 3.19 -16.31
N PRO A 19 -12.03 2.54 -17.21
CA PRO A 19 -11.58 1.16 -17.04
C PRO A 19 -10.92 0.95 -15.67
N GLN A 20 -11.63 0.22 -14.80
CA GLN A 20 -11.15 -0.10 -13.46
C GLN A 20 -10.10 -1.18 -13.61
N ARG A 21 -8.82 -0.79 -13.45
CA ARG A 21 -7.70 -1.72 -13.53
C ARG A 21 -7.95 -2.87 -12.54
N PRO A 22 -7.84 -4.15 -12.96
CA PRO A 22 -8.05 -5.25 -12.03
C PRO A 22 -7.04 -5.17 -10.88
N PRO A 23 -7.43 -5.58 -9.66
CA PRO A 23 -6.52 -5.60 -8.54
C PRO A 23 -5.34 -6.53 -8.82
N PRO A 24 -4.13 -6.21 -8.32
CA PRO A 24 -2.98 -7.08 -8.50
C PRO A 24 -3.17 -8.42 -7.79
N ALA A 25 -2.44 -9.44 -8.24
CA ALA A 25 -2.42 -10.73 -7.58
C ALA A 25 -1.95 -10.61 -6.12
N ARG A 26 -2.56 -11.40 -5.23
CA ARG A 26 -2.25 -11.39 -3.81
C ARG A 26 -0.78 -11.72 -3.56
N LEU A 27 -0.13 -10.92 -2.73
CA LEU A 27 1.23 -11.15 -2.24
C LEU A 27 1.29 -10.90 -0.73
N MET A 28 1.90 -11.81 0.01
CA MET A 28 2.10 -11.69 1.46
C MET A 28 3.59 -11.57 1.78
N PHE A 29 3.92 -10.84 2.84
CA PHE A 29 5.26 -10.79 3.44
C PHE A 29 5.15 -10.40 4.92
N GLY A 30 5.93 -11.05 5.79
CA GLY A 30 5.93 -10.76 7.22
C GLY A 30 4.55 -10.82 7.90
N GLY A 31 3.66 -11.68 7.42
CA GLY A 31 2.28 -11.82 7.92
C GLY A 31 1.29 -10.77 7.41
N LEU A 32 1.74 -9.80 6.60
CA LEU A 32 0.91 -8.73 6.04
C LEU A 32 0.69 -8.91 4.54
N PRO A 33 -0.47 -8.52 4.01
CA PRO A 33 -0.66 -8.43 2.57
C PRO A 33 0.07 -7.20 2.04
N VAL A 34 0.90 -7.40 1.01
CA VAL A 34 1.67 -6.35 0.35
C VAL A 34 1.03 -5.94 -0.97
N ALA A 35 0.31 -6.87 -1.60
CA ALA A 35 -0.52 -6.60 -2.77
C ALA A 35 -1.79 -7.43 -2.73
N GLY A 36 -2.86 -6.93 -3.34
CA GLY A 36 -4.12 -7.66 -3.47
C GLY A 36 -5.32 -6.74 -3.69
N SER A 37 -6.50 -7.32 -3.52
CA SER A 37 -7.80 -6.66 -3.59
C SER A 37 -8.25 -6.08 -2.24
N LEU A 38 -9.27 -5.22 -2.24
CA LEU A 38 -9.92 -4.77 -0.99
C LEU A 38 -10.38 -5.95 -0.11
N ALA A 39 -10.85 -7.05 -0.73
CA ALA A 39 -11.25 -8.24 0.01
C ALA A 39 -10.06 -8.91 0.72
N ASP A 40 -8.87 -8.92 0.11
CA ASP A 40 -7.65 -9.40 0.75
C ASP A 40 -7.26 -8.54 1.95
N ALA A 41 -7.35 -7.22 1.82
CA ALA A 41 -7.07 -6.27 2.90
C ALA A 41 -8.02 -6.51 4.10
N LYS A 42 -9.33 -6.56 3.83
CA LYS A 42 -10.35 -6.81 4.86
C LYS A 42 -10.17 -8.15 5.56
N ARG A 43 -9.91 -9.24 4.81
CA ARG A 43 -9.59 -10.56 5.39
C ARG A 43 -8.35 -10.54 6.28
N ALA A 44 -7.37 -9.70 5.97
CA ALA A 44 -6.18 -9.52 6.78
C ALA A 44 -6.40 -8.60 8.00
N GLY A 45 -7.60 -8.02 8.16
CA GLY A 45 -7.96 -7.15 9.29
C GLY A 45 -7.75 -5.66 9.04
N PHE A 46 -7.52 -5.22 7.80
CA PHE A 46 -7.51 -3.80 7.43
C PHE A 46 -8.96 -3.33 7.23
N ILE A 47 -9.62 -2.99 8.33
CA ILE A 47 -11.06 -2.71 8.36
C ILE A 47 -11.39 -1.23 8.63
N ASP A 48 -10.43 -0.46 9.17
CA ASP A 48 -10.59 0.98 9.34
C ASP A 48 -10.27 1.68 8.01
N CYS A 49 -11.29 1.81 7.16
CA CYS A 49 -11.15 2.34 5.81
C CYS A 49 -11.71 3.76 5.72
N VAL A 50 -10.87 4.69 5.26
CA VAL A 50 -11.24 6.08 4.97
C VAL A 50 -11.03 6.34 3.50
N GLN A 51 -12.05 6.89 2.84
CA GLN A 51 -11.91 7.42 1.50
C GLN A 51 -11.11 8.73 1.58
N SER A 52 -9.89 8.73 1.05
CA SER A 52 -9.01 9.91 1.12
C SER A 52 -9.41 10.94 0.07
N ASP A 53 -9.84 10.48 -1.11
CA ASP A 53 -10.31 11.29 -2.23
C ASP A 53 -11.15 10.45 -3.22
N ALA A 54 -11.51 11.01 -4.37
CA ALA A 54 -12.26 10.28 -5.40
C ALA A 54 -11.47 9.11 -6.03
N VAL A 55 -10.15 9.07 -5.88
CA VAL A 55 -9.24 8.16 -6.59
C VAL A 55 -8.50 7.20 -5.66
N SER A 56 -8.67 7.32 -4.34
CA SER A 56 -7.96 6.50 -3.36
C SER A 56 -8.74 6.28 -2.07
N MET A 57 -8.58 5.07 -1.54
CA MET A 57 -9.05 4.66 -0.22
C MET A 57 -7.87 4.15 0.58
N ARG A 58 -7.77 4.55 1.85
CA ARG A 58 -6.80 4.01 2.79
C ARG A 58 -7.50 3.11 3.80
N CYS A 59 -7.08 1.86 3.91
CA CYS A 59 -7.52 0.95 4.96
C CYS A 59 -6.38 0.70 5.97
N ARG A 60 -6.69 0.76 7.26
CA ARG A 60 -5.76 0.62 8.37
C ARG A 60 -6.02 -0.63 9.19
N LYS A 61 -4.95 -1.14 9.79
CA LYS A 61 -4.96 -2.18 10.80
C LYS A 61 -4.05 -1.78 11.94
N HIS A 62 -4.58 -1.83 13.16
CA HIS A 62 -3.88 -1.45 14.37
C HIS A 62 -3.17 -2.63 15.02
N LYS A 63 -2.17 -2.33 15.85
CA LYS A 63 -1.44 -3.30 16.70
C LYS A 63 -0.90 -4.52 15.94
N VAL A 64 -0.37 -4.31 14.74
CA VAL A 64 0.17 -5.38 13.90
C VAL A 64 1.54 -5.83 14.38
N MET A 65 1.79 -7.13 14.29
CA MET A 65 3.14 -7.68 14.36
C MET A 65 3.69 -7.80 12.94
N PHE A 66 4.92 -7.37 12.72
CA PHE A 66 5.61 -7.48 11.44
C PHE A 66 7.01 -8.06 11.64
N GLU A 67 7.30 -9.16 10.92
CA GLU A 67 8.55 -9.93 11.05
C GLU A 67 8.85 -10.38 12.51
N GLY A 68 7.82 -10.46 13.38
CA GLY A 68 7.96 -10.82 14.79
C GLY A 68 8.20 -9.64 15.75
N THR A 69 8.15 -8.40 15.25
CA THR A 69 8.30 -7.17 16.05
C THR A 69 7.00 -6.35 16.02
N GLY A 70 6.82 -5.44 16.99
CA GLY A 70 5.61 -4.63 17.13
C GLY A 70 5.20 -4.46 18.60
N PRO A 71 4.01 -3.92 18.88
CA PRO A 71 2.93 -3.63 17.93
C PRO A 71 3.17 -2.37 17.07
N TYR A 72 2.71 -2.40 15.82
CA TYR A 72 2.73 -1.26 14.91
C TYR A 72 1.35 -0.89 14.40
N GLU A 73 1.26 0.26 13.77
CA GLU A 73 0.19 0.61 12.84
C GLU A 73 0.56 0.18 11.42
N ALA A 74 -0.45 -0.21 10.64
CA ALA A 74 -0.27 -0.50 9.23
C ALA A 74 -1.40 0.04 8.37
N ALA A 75 -1.08 0.40 7.13
CA ALA A 75 -2.04 0.86 6.14
C ALA A 75 -1.74 0.31 4.74
N VAL A 76 -2.81 0.09 3.98
CA VAL A 76 -2.78 -0.14 2.53
C VAL A 76 -3.55 0.97 1.83
N ASP A 77 -2.99 1.47 0.74
CA ASP A 77 -3.61 2.48 -0.11
C ASP A 77 -4.15 1.80 -1.37
N LEU A 78 -5.46 1.80 -1.52
CA LEU A 78 -6.16 1.20 -2.64
C LEU A 78 -6.42 2.25 -3.73
N ALA A 79 -6.29 1.81 -4.99
CA ALA A 79 -6.67 2.60 -6.15
C ALA A 79 -8.19 2.59 -6.36
N GLY A 80 -8.75 3.76 -6.65
CA GLY A 80 -10.20 4.01 -6.73
C GLY A 80 -10.77 4.40 -5.36
N GLY A 81 -11.69 5.36 -5.34
CA GLY A 81 -12.41 5.75 -4.12
C GLY A 81 -13.24 4.61 -3.50
N ASP A 82 -13.56 3.58 -4.28
CA ASP A 82 -14.21 2.33 -3.86
C ASP A 82 -13.22 1.19 -3.53
N GLY A 83 -11.91 1.41 -3.75
CA GLY A 83 -10.85 0.44 -3.58
C GLY A 83 -10.80 -0.69 -4.61
N GLY A 84 -11.58 -0.62 -5.70
CA GLY A 84 -11.67 -1.71 -6.67
C GLY A 84 -10.39 -1.99 -7.46
N GLY A 85 -9.48 -1.01 -7.54
CA GLY A 85 -8.16 -1.17 -8.18
C GLY A 85 -7.13 -1.90 -7.32
N GLY A 86 -7.45 -2.24 -6.06
CA GLY A 86 -6.56 -2.93 -5.16
C GLY A 86 -5.35 -2.10 -4.73
N PHE A 87 -4.38 -2.75 -4.07
CA PHE A 87 -3.18 -2.12 -3.53
C PHE A 87 -1.92 -2.90 -3.91
N GLY A 88 -0.77 -2.23 -3.91
CA GLY A 88 0.53 -2.81 -4.24
C GLY A 88 1.65 -2.31 -3.34
N LEU A 89 1.31 -1.93 -2.11
CA LEU A 89 2.22 -1.49 -1.06
C LEU A 89 1.52 -1.62 0.29
N VAL A 90 2.27 -1.96 1.33
CA VAL A 90 1.84 -1.80 2.73
C VAL A 90 2.82 -0.88 3.45
N THR A 91 2.29 0.06 4.22
CA THR A 91 3.06 0.97 5.07
C THR A 91 2.88 0.54 6.52
N VAL A 92 3.98 0.51 7.28
CA VAL A 92 4.04 0.16 8.70
C VAL A 92 4.75 1.29 9.45
N TRP A 93 4.23 1.69 10.60
CA TRP A 93 4.84 2.72 11.44
C TRP A 93 4.44 2.54 12.89
N HIS A 94 5.13 3.21 13.81
CA HIS A 94 4.70 3.32 15.19
C HIS A 94 4.19 4.74 15.44
N ASP A 95 3.10 4.89 16.19
CA ASP A 95 2.39 6.16 16.27
C ASP A 95 3.14 7.25 17.05
N THR A 96 3.93 6.84 18.04
CA THR A 96 4.59 7.76 19.00
C THR A 96 6.11 7.60 19.05
N ASP A 97 6.66 6.53 18.49
CA ASP A 97 8.09 6.21 18.58
C ASP A 97 8.65 5.96 17.18
N GLN A 98 9.34 6.96 16.65
CA GLN A 98 9.90 6.89 15.30
C GLN A 98 11.10 5.95 15.19
N TYR A 99 11.63 5.44 16.30
CA TYR A 99 12.75 4.51 16.32
C TYR A 99 12.29 3.05 16.43
N ALA A 100 11.06 2.79 16.86
CA ALA A 100 10.54 1.42 16.99
C ALA A 100 10.67 0.60 15.69
N VAL A 101 10.58 1.24 14.53
CA VAL A 101 10.70 0.56 13.22
C VAL A 101 12.12 0.05 12.90
N TYR A 102 13.16 0.50 13.61
CA TYR A 102 14.52 -0.08 13.47
C TYR A 102 14.57 -1.54 13.94
N ALA A 103 13.67 -1.98 14.83
CA ALA A 103 13.58 -3.39 15.18
C ALA A 103 13.24 -4.27 13.97
N ILE A 104 12.53 -3.72 12.97
CA ILE A 104 12.25 -4.41 11.71
C ILE A 104 13.55 -4.58 10.92
N THR A 105 14.36 -3.52 10.81
CA THR A 105 15.61 -3.56 10.04
C THR A 105 16.61 -4.53 10.65
N ASP A 106 16.73 -4.57 11.97
CA ASP A 106 17.57 -5.53 12.69
C ASP A 106 17.20 -6.98 12.35
N VAL A 107 15.90 -7.28 12.26
CA VAL A 107 15.41 -8.61 11.90
C VAL A 107 15.72 -8.94 10.43
N LEU A 108 15.57 -7.98 9.52
CA LEU A 108 15.89 -8.17 8.11
C LEU A 108 17.39 -8.44 7.92
N GLU A 109 18.26 -7.66 8.55
CA GLU A 109 19.71 -7.83 8.48
C GLU A 109 20.15 -9.19 9.03
N LYS A 110 19.63 -9.59 10.20
CA LYS A 110 19.86 -10.94 10.77
C LYS A 110 19.39 -12.06 9.85
N ARG A 111 18.42 -11.81 8.97
CA ARG A 111 17.91 -12.75 7.96
C ARG A 111 18.65 -12.64 6.62
N GLY A 112 19.75 -11.91 6.55
CA GLY A 112 20.60 -11.78 5.36
C GLY A 112 20.01 -10.89 4.27
N TRP A 113 19.17 -9.91 4.64
CA TRP A 113 18.83 -8.81 3.74
C TRP A 113 19.99 -7.82 3.67
N GLN A 114 20.21 -7.25 2.50
CA GLN A 114 21.23 -6.25 2.25
C GLN A 114 20.59 -4.88 2.16
N SER A 115 21.22 -3.88 2.78
CA SER A 115 20.74 -2.50 2.79
C SER A 115 21.58 -1.60 1.88
N CYS A 116 20.94 -0.58 1.34
CA CYS A 116 21.60 0.55 0.69
C CYS A 116 20.86 1.84 1.07
N ASN A 117 21.59 2.95 1.11
CA ASN A 117 21.03 4.26 1.43
C ASN A 117 20.87 5.09 0.15
N THR A 118 19.73 5.75 -0.02
CA THR A 118 19.46 6.66 -1.14
C THR A 118 19.83 8.12 -0.86
N ALA A 119 20.52 8.42 0.25
CA ALA A 119 20.85 9.78 0.65
C ALA A 119 21.70 10.49 -0.40
N THR A 120 21.08 11.38 -1.16
CA THR A 120 21.73 12.28 -2.12
C THR A 120 21.09 13.66 -2.00
N GLY A 121 21.42 14.39 -0.93
CA GLY A 121 21.25 15.85 -0.76
C GLY A 121 19.83 16.42 -0.70
N ASP A 122 18.96 16.06 -1.65
CA ASP A 122 17.77 16.85 -2.02
C ASP A 122 16.46 16.05 -2.01
N HIS A 123 16.51 14.76 -1.67
CA HIS A 123 15.34 13.88 -1.62
C HIS A 123 15.30 13.14 -0.29
N GLY A 124 14.09 12.87 0.22
CA GLY A 124 13.89 12.17 1.48
C GLY A 124 14.74 10.90 1.52
N ASP A 125 15.71 10.89 2.43
CA ASP A 125 16.65 9.79 2.61
C ASP A 125 15.88 8.51 2.93
N GLN A 126 16.30 7.38 2.35
CA GLN A 126 15.70 6.07 2.62
C GLN A 126 16.79 5.01 2.74
N MET A 127 16.56 4.07 3.63
CA MET A 127 17.28 2.80 3.66
C MET A 127 16.45 1.74 2.94
N ILE A 128 16.99 1.17 1.87
CA ILE A 128 16.32 0.13 1.07
C ILE A 128 16.97 -1.21 1.38
N TYR A 129 16.14 -2.16 1.79
CA TYR A 129 16.51 -3.54 2.06
C TYR A 129 16.04 -4.43 0.91
N SER A 130 16.97 -5.21 0.38
CA SER A 130 16.75 -6.20 -0.68
C SER A 130 17.36 -7.54 -0.34
N LYS A 131 16.83 -8.62 -0.92
CA LYS A 131 17.38 -9.97 -0.77
C LYS A 131 17.19 -10.73 -2.06
N LYS A 132 18.25 -11.44 -2.51
CA LYS A 132 18.18 -12.27 -3.72
C LYS A 132 17.04 -13.29 -3.60
N GLY A 133 16.18 -13.33 -4.62
CA GLY A 133 15.01 -14.22 -4.66
C GLY A 133 13.78 -13.71 -3.89
N ALA A 134 13.87 -12.62 -3.12
CA ALA A 134 12.70 -12.02 -2.50
C ALA A 134 11.79 -11.40 -3.57
N ARG A 135 10.47 -11.43 -3.33
CA ARG A 135 9.45 -10.84 -4.22
C ARG A 135 9.10 -9.39 -3.87
N VAL A 136 9.69 -8.88 -2.80
CA VAL A 136 9.47 -7.52 -2.26
C VAL A 136 10.81 -6.85 -1.97
N GLY A 137 10.80 -5.52 -1.95
CA GLY A 137 11.79 -4.71 -1.25
C GLY A 137 11.16 -4.05 -0.03
N VAL A 138 11.97 -3.75 0.98
CA VAL A 138 11.54 -3.04 2.19
C VAL A 138 12.27 -1.70 2.25
N PHE A 139 11.53 -0.61 2.46
CA PHE A 139 12.00 0.76 2.35
C PHE A 139 11.71 1.47 3.67
N MET A 140 12.74 1.93 4.37
CA MET A 140 12.59 2.70 5.60
C MET A 140 12.92 4.15 5.32
N ASP A 141 11.97 5.05 5.62
CA ASP A 141 12.21 6.49 5.55
C ASP A 141 13.30 6.86 6.58
N LEU A 142 14.27 7.72 6.24
CA LEU A 142 15.32 8.17 7.17
C LEU A 142 15.13 9.61 7.64
N SER A 143 14.33 10.40 6.91
CA SER A 143 14.05 11.81 7.22
C SER A 143 13.69 12.05 8.69
N TYR A 144 14.30 13.07 9.29
CA TYR A 144 14.07 13.52 10.66
C TYR A 144 12.75 14.30 10.83
N TRP A 145 12.22 14.87 9.75
CA TRP A 145 11.12 15.84 9.81
C TRP A 145 9.71 15.23 9.76
N GLY A 146 9.59 13.90 9.65
CA GLY A 146 8.30 13.22 9.56
C GLY A 146 8.29 11.90 10.31
N LYS A 147 7.09 11.32 10.53
CA LYS A 147 6.99 9.98 11.12
C LYS A 147 7.80 9.00 10.26
N ARG A 148 8.75 8.31 10.89
CA ARG A 148 9.49 7.23 10.25
C ARG A 148 8.58 6.05 9.96
N ARG A 149 8.62 5.55 8.72
CA ARG A 149 7.76 4.47 8.25
C ARG A 149 8.61 3.43 7.51
N VAL A 150 8.13 2.20 7.54
CA VAL A 150 8.60 1.10 6.70
C VAL A 150 7.55 0.82 5.65
N ARG A 151 7.96 0.75 4.39
CA ARG A 151 7.10 0.43 3.25
C ARG A 151 7.59 -0.88 2.65
N VAL A 152 6.67 -1.81 2.46
CA VAL A 152 6.96 -3.07 1.78
C VAL A 152 6.34 -3.00 0.40
N ILE A 153 7.15 -3.22 -0.63
CA ILE A 153 6.78 -2.95 -2.02
C ILE A 153 7.10 -4.18 -2.87
N PRO A 154 6.15 -4.72 -3.65
CA PRO A 154 6.42 -5.80 -4.58
C PRO A 154 7.45 -5.40 -5.65
N ASN A 155 8.22 -6.35 -6.14
CA ASN A 155 9.26 -6.07 -7.14
C ASN A 155 8.75 -5.61 -8.50
N TRP A 156 7.49 -5.91 -8.82
CA TRP A 156 6.82 -5.40 -10.01
C TRP A 156 6.40 -3.93 -9.87
N ASN A 157 6.25 -3.42 -8.65
CA ASN A 157 5.91 -2.02 -8.41
C ASN A 157 7.20 -1.18 -8.44
N LYS A 158 7.32 -0.34 -9.47
CA LYS A 158 8.50 0.48 -9.78
C LYS A 158 8.35 1.95 -9.36
N ARG A 159 7.38 2.28 -8.50
CA ARG A 159 7.14 3.65 -8.05
C ARG A 159 8.30 4.25 -7.25
N GLU A 160 9.03 3.41 -6.52
CA GLU A 160 10.18 3.84 -5.71
C GLU A 160 11.50 3.59 -6.44
N ARG A 161 12.44 4.50 -6.21
CA ARG A 161 13.83 4.37 -6.61
C ARG A 161 14.44 3.15 -5.92
N ARG A 162 15.31 2.42 -6.61
CA ARG A 162 15.95 1.21 -6.10
C ARG A 162 17.46 1.36 -6.14
N CYS A 163 18.10 0.55 -5.32
CA CYS A 163 19.42 0.00 -5.61
C CYS A 163 19.19 -1.34 -6.34
#